data_AF-A0A976KZS5-F1
#
_entry.id   AF-A0A976KZS5-F1
#
_cell.length_a   1.000
_cell.length_b   1.000
_cell.length_c   1.000
_cell.angle_alpha   90.00
_cell.angle_beta   90.00
_cell.angle_gamma   90.00
#
_symmetry.space_group_name_H-M   'P 1'
#
loop_
_entity.id
_entity.type
_entity.pdbx_description
1 polymer ?
#
loop_
_entity_poly.entity_id
_entity_poly.type
_entity_poly.pdbx_seq_one_letter_code
_entity_poly.pdbx_strand_id
1 'polypeptide(L)' 'MSQIKQLLQLHEQGKSIKFIARSLGISKNTVKVYLSKIALSPVTIKALLSLDDPILEGKFHAGNPAYKDKRYEHFKNNLE' A
#
# COMPACT_ATOMS: atom_id res chain seq x y z
N MET A 1 1.02 16.58 -3.64
CA MET A 1 1.39 15.84 -2.42
C MET A 1 0.48 14.63 -2.26
N SER A 2 0.93 13.53 -2.83
CA SER A 2 0.32 12.20 -2.74
C SER A 2 0.01 11.74 -1.30
N GLN A 3 -1.07 10.98 -1.11
CA GLN A 3 -1.41 10.34 0.16
C GLN A 3 -0.30 9.38 0.65
N ILE A 4 0.37 8.69 -0.27
CA ILE A 4 1.49 7.78 0.04
C ILE A 4 2.70 8.57 0.55
N LYS A 5 2.99 9.72 -0.08
CA LYS A 5 4.09 10.59 0.33
C LYS A 5 3.89 11.13 1.75
N GLN A 6 2.66 11.54 2.07
CA GLN A 6 2.32 11.99 3.43
C GLN A 6 2.44 10.85 4.45
N LEU A 7 2.01 9.63 4.09
CA LEU A 7 2.19 8.45 4.94
C LEU A 7 3.66 8.18 5.26
N LEU A 8 4.52 8.24 4.24
CA LEU A 8 5.96 8.06 4.38
C LEU A 8 6.59 9.10 5.31
N GLN A 9 6.24 10.38 5.13
CA GLN A 9 6.72 11.47 5.98
C GLN A 9 6.32 11.27 7.44
N LEU A 10 5.06 10.93 7.71
CA LEU A 10 4.59 10.68 9.07
C LEU A 10 5.25 9.46 9.71
N HIS A 11 5.51 8.41 8.92
CA HIS A 11 6.24 7.25 9.38
C HIS A 11 7.71 7.58 9.70
N GLU A 12 8.39 8.37 8.86
CA GLU A 12 9.76 8.84 9.13
C GLU A 12 9.84 9.68 10.40
N GLN A 13 8.80 10.46 10.71
CA GLN A 13 8.66 11.20 11.97
C GLN A 13 8.33 10.33 13.20
N GLY A 14 8.27 9.00 13.05
CA GLY A 14 7.97 8.07 14.14
C GLY A 14 6.52 8.07 14.60
N LYS A 15 5.57 8.58 13.78
CA LYS A 15 4.16 8.58 14.14
C LYS A 15 3.59 7.15 14.13
N SER A 16 2.73 6.86 15.10
CA SER A 16 2.09 5.54 15.20
C SER A 16 1.11 5.28 14.04
N ILE A 17 0.91 4.01 13.68
CA ILE A 17 -0.06 3.58 12.66
C ILE A 17 -1.47 4.15 12.91
N LYS A 18 -1.91 4.19 14.18
CA LYS A 18 -3.22 4.75 14.55
C LYS A 18 -3.30 6.26 14.33
N PHE A 19 -2.18 6.97 14.49
CA PHE A 19 -2.11 8.40 14.19
C PHE A 19 -2.19 8.62 12.68
N ILE A 20 -1.33 7.96 11.92
CA ILE A 20 -1.27 8.05 10.45
C ILE A 20 -2.64 7.75 9.81
N ALA A 21 -3.29 6.67 10.24
CA ALA A 21 -4.62 6.29 9.75
C ALA A 21 -5.67 7.41 9.96
N ARG A 22 -5.68 8.02 11.15
CA ARG A 22 -6.60 9.13 11.47
C ARG A 22 -6.26 10.39 10.69
N SER A 23 -4.97 10.73 10.56
CA SER A 23 -4.51 11.92 9.85
C SER A 23 -4.80 11.86 8.34
N LEU A 24 -4.69 10.67 7.73
CA LEU A 24 -4.86 10.49 6.28
C LEU A 24 -6.26 9.99 5.89
N GLY A 25 -7.15 9.74 6.86
CA GLY A 25 -8.49 9.22 6.60
C GLY A 25 -8.54 7.81 6.01
N ILE A 26 -7.53 6.97 6.26
CA ILE A 26 -7.44 5.60 5.71
C ILE A 26 -7.49 4.53 6.80
N SER A 27 -7.81 3.31 6.39
CA SER A 27 -7.84 2.19 7.31
C SER A 27 -6.44 1.89 7.87
N LYS A 28 -6.40 1.43 9.13
CA LYS A 28 -5.16 0.93 9.76
C LYS A 28 -4.52 -0.21 8.95
N ASN A 29 -5.33 -1.00 8.24
CA ASN A 29 -4.87 -2.08 7.39
C ASN A 29 -4.15 -1.54 6.16
N THR A 30 -4.68 -0.49 5.53
CA THR A 30 -4.02 0.19 4.41
C THR A 30 -2.65 0.72 4.82
N VAL A 31 -2.56 1.37 5.98
CA VAL A 31 -1.28 1.85 6.52
C VAL A 31 -0.29 0.69 6.70
N LYS A 32 -0.73 -0.41 7.33
CA LYS A 32 0.10 -1.60 7.52
C LYS A 32 0.58 -2.19 6.19
N VAL A 33 -0.31 -2.36 5.22
CA VAL A 33 0.01 -2.90 3.90
C VAL A 33 1.07 -2.04 3.20
N TYR A 34 0.95 -0.71 3.27
CA TYR A 34 1.94 0.19 2.66
C TYR A 34 3.30 0.10 3.37
N LEU A 35 3.33 0.08 4.70
CA LEU A 35 4.56 -0.12 5.46
C LEU A 35 5.21 -1.48 5.20
N SER A 36 4.42 -2.54 5.06
CA SER A 36 4.92 -3.87 4.70
C SER A 36 5.54 -3.88 3.29
N LYS A 37 4.92 -3.22 2.31
CA LYS A 37 5.50 -3.07 0.96
C LYS A 37 6.86 -2.36 0.99
N ILE A 38 7.02 -1.38 1.87
CA ILE A 38 8.28 -0.64 2.04
C ILE A 38 9.34 -1.53 2.71
N ALA A 39 8.97 -2.27 3.75
CA ALA A 39 9.88 -3.18 4.46
C ALA A 39 10.43 -4.30 3.55
N LEU A 40 9.66 -4.70 2.54
CA LEU A 40 10.06 -5.67 1.52
C LEU A 40 10.84 -5.04 0.35
N SER A 41 10.82 -3.71 0.25
CA SER A 41 11.52 -2.98 -0.81
C SER A 41 12.99 -2.77 -0.42
N PRO A 42 13.95 -2.94 -1.33
CA PRO A 42 15.36 -2.60 -1.08
C PRO A 42 15.60 -1.08 -0.97
N VAL A 43 14.58 -0.25 -1.23
CA VAL A 43 14.68 1.21 -1.28
C VAL A 43 14.35 1.83 0.07
N THR A 44 15.24 2.69 0.56
CA THR A 44 15.03 3.45 1.81
C THR A 44 13.89 4.46 1.69
N ILE A 45 13.21 4.74 2.80
CA ILE A 45 12.13 5.76 2.88
C ILE A 45 12.58 7.12 2.33
N LYS A 46 13.79 7.58 2.66
CA LYS A 46 14.34 8.85 2.14
C LYS A 46 14.44 8.86 0.62
N ALA A 47 14.89 7.76 0.02
CA ALA A 47 14.97 7.64 -1.43
C ALA A 47 13.58 7.62 -2.08
N LEU A 48 12.57 7.01 -1.43
CA LEU A 48 11.19 7.06 -1.89
C LEU A 48 10.59 8.47 -1.81
N LEU A 49 10.94 9.25 -0.79
CA LEU A 49 10.46 10.63 -0.62
C LEU A 49 11.05 11.59 -1.65
N SER A 50 12.24 11.30 -2.18
CA SER A 50 12.86 12.06 -3.27
C SER A 50 12.22 11.81 -4.64
N LEU A 51 11.34 10.80 -4.77
CA LEU A 51 10.63 10.53 -6.02
C LEU A 51 9.47 11.51 -6.23
N ASP A 52 9.17 11.75 -7.51
CA ASP A 52 7.97 12.46 -7.92
C ASP A 52 6.71 11.66 -7.56
N ASP A 53 5.65 12.40 -7.23
CA ASP A 53 4.38 11.82 -6.77
C ASP A 53 3.83 10.73 -7.72
N PRO A 54 3.83 10.87 -9.06
CA PRO A 54 3.32 9.83 -9.97
C PRO A 54 4.16 8.54 -9.95
N ILE A 55 5.49 8.68 -9.85
CA ILE A 55 6.42 7.54 -9.82
C ILE A 55 6.26 6.78 -8.51
N LEU A 56 6.13 7.52 -7.40
CA LEU A 56 5.89 6.95 -6.09
C LEU A 56 4.57 6.18 -6.08
N GLU A 57 3.48 6.78 -6.54
CA GLU A 57 2.16 6.13 -6.57
C GLU A 57 2.14 4.88 -7.44
N GLY A 58 2.76 4.92 -8.63
CA GLY A 58 2.86 3.77 -9.52
C GLY A 58 3.49 2.54 -8.85
N LYS A 59 4.47 2.73 -7.95
CA LYS A 59 5.09 1.62 -7.19
C LYS A 59 4.14 0.95 -6.20
N PHE A 60 3.18 1.68 -5.64
CA PHE A 60 2.22 1.12 -4.66
C PHE A 60 0.93 0.63 -5.31
N HIS A 61 0.60 1.16 -6.49
CA HIS A 61 -0.65 0.92 -7.24
C HIS A 61 -0.46 0.10 -8.52
N ALA A 62 0.58 -0.74 -8.61
CA ALA A 62 0.90 -1.55 -9.80
C ALA A 62 -0.18 -2.56 -10.26
N GLY A 63 -1.38 -2.52 -9.68
CA GLY A 63 -2.47 -3.46 -9.94
C GLY A 63 -2.25 -4.80 -9.26
N ASN A 64 -3.35 -5.55 -9.08
CA ASN A 64 -3.27 -6.98 -8.77
C ASN A 64 -3.64 -7.72 -10.06
N PRO A 65 -2.76 -8.56 -10.63
CA PRO A 65 -3.14 -9.36 -11.78
C PRO A 65 -4.38 -10.18 -11.44
N ALA A 66 -5.39 -10.13 -12.31
CA ALA A 66 -6.66 -10.83 -12.15
C ALA A 66 -6.49 -12.32 -12.45
N TYR A 67 -5.66 -13.01 -11.68
CA TYR A 67 -5.53 -14.46 -11.78
C TYR A 67 -6.81 -15.11 -11.27
N LYS A 68 -7.23 -16.15 -11.99
CA LYS A 68 -8.37 -16.99 -11.61
C LYS A 68 -8.10 -17.61 -10.24
N ASP A 69 -8.92 -17.28 -9.25
CA ASP A 69 -8.84 -17.90 -7.93
C ASP A 69 -9.08 -19.42 -8.09
N LYS A 70 -8.32 -20.25 -7.37
CA LYS A 70 -8.50 -21.72 -7.37
C LYS A 70 -9.94 -22.12 -7.01
N ARG A 71 -10.60 -21.31 -6.18
CA ARG A 71 -12.01 -21.50 -5.76
C ARG A 71 -13.01 -21.28 -6.89
N TYR A 72 -12.63 -20.56 -7.95
CA TYR A 72 -13.52 -20.30 -9.08
C TYR A 72 -14.05 -21.61 -9.67
N GLU A 73 -13.17 -22.61 -9.90
CA GLU A 73 -13.61 -23.88 -10.51
C GLU A 73 -14.57 -24.63 -9.59
N HIS A 74 -14.32 -24.57 -8.28
CA HIS A 74 -15.20 -25.16 -7.28
C HIS A 74 -16.59 -24.50 -7.31
N PHE A 75 -16.69 -23.18 -7.35
CA PHE A 75 -17.98 -22.50 -7.40
C PHE A 75 -18.67 -22.66 -8.76
N LYS A 76 -17.92 -22.61 -9.87
CA LYS A 76 -18.45 -22.83 -11.22
C LYS A 76 -19.10 -24.20 -11.37
N ASN A 77 -18.49 -25.25 -10.80
CA ASN A 77 -19.02 -26.61 -10.89
C ASN A 77 -20.25 -26.84 -9.99
N ASN A 78 -20.53 -25.93 -9.05
CA ASN A 78 -21.65 -26.00 -8.11
C ASN A 78 -22.69 -24.89 -8.38
N LEU A 79 -22.66 -24.24 -9.54
CA LEU A 79 -23.74 -23.37 -9.99
C LEU A 79 -24.83 -24.26 -10.63
N GLU A 80 -25.96 -24.40 -9.94
CA GLU A 80 -27.22 -24.89 -10.53
C GLU A 80 -27.98 -23.75 -11.24
#